data_AF-A0A015ME41-F1
#
_entry.id   AF-A0A015ME41-F1
#
_cell.length_a   1.000
_cell.length_b   1.000
_cell.length_c   1.000
_cell.angle_alpha   90.00
_cell.angle_beta   90.00
_cell.angle_gamma   90.00
#
_symmetry.space_group_name_H-M   'P 1'
#
loop_
_entity.id
_entity.type
_entity.pdbx_description
1 polymer ?
#
loop_
_entity_poly.entity_id
_entity_poly.type
_entity_poly.pdbx_seq_one_letter_code
_entity_poly.pdbx_strand_id
1 'polypeptide(L)'
;MSLGIIHLNNLVHRDFHVGNILQNGLKTYISDFGLCKPAHEMNDQKIYGVLPYIAPEVLRGKPYTRASDIYSLGIIINTIISGKLPFDDRSFDRYLIIDICRYGLRPEIRDETPQVLKEIIQKCWDENPENCLTTFDILNQIRFPDNSKLDYKTIEDVYSTFVSLSLDSRSQANYKSRLLDLPNLSELESELASDSMQISTGEIES
;
A
#
# COMPACT_ATOMS: atom_id res chain seq x y z
N MET A 1 6.24 4.81 18.36
CA MET A 1 5.62 3.47 18.38
C MET A 1 5.81 2.86 17.00
N SER A 2 6.17 1.58 16.90
CA SER A 2 6.38 0.88 15.63
C SER A 2 5.15 0.04 15.24
N LEU A 3 5.04 -0.36 13.97
CA LEU A 3 3.91 -1.15 13.49
C LEU A 3 3.78 -2.48 14.23
N GLY A 4 4.91 -3.12 14.52
CA GLY A 4 4.92 -4.36 15.31
C GLY A 4 4.34 -4.18 16.71
N ILE A 5 4.56 -3.04 17.38
CA ILE A 5 3.95 -2.78 18.69
C ILE A 5 2.43 -2.61 18.56
N ILE A 6 1.96 -1.94 17.52
CA ILE A 6 0.51 -1.78 17.26
C ILE A 6 -0.13 -3.17 17.08
N HIS A 7 0.45 -3.99 16.22
CA HIS A 7 -0.04 -5.34 15.91
C HIS A 7 0.00 -6.29 17.11
N LEU A 8 1.06 -6.22 17.94
CA LEU A 8 1.17 -7.01 19.18
C LEU A 8 0.08 -6.66 20.20
N ASN A 9 -0.44 -5.42 20.18
CA ASN A 9 -1.58 -5.01 21.00
C ASN A 9 -2.94 -5.33 20.36
N ASN A 10 -2.96 -6.18 19.33
CA ASN A 10 -4.15 -6.54 18.56
C ASN A 10 -4.86 -5.34 17.91
N LEU A 11 -4.11 -4.27 17.63
CA LEU A 11 -4.59 -3.08 16.94
C LEU A 11 -4.17 -3.08 15.47
N VAL A 12 -4.89 -2.32 14.65
CA VAL A 12 -4.63 -2.05 13.24
C VAL A 12 -4.62 -0.54 13.03
N HIS A 13 -3.64 -0.03 12.31
CA HIS A 13 -3.47 1.41 12.08
C HIS A 13 -4.53 1.96 11.12
N ARG A 14 -4.86 1.20 10.06
CA ARG A 14 -5.90 1.50 9.04
C ARG A 14 -5.61 2.65 8.08
N ASP A 15 -4.65 3.50 8.43
CA ASP A 15 -4.23 4.63 7.59
C ASP A 15 -2.71 4.74 7.52
N PHE A 16 -2.04 3.63 7.23
CA PHE A 16 -0.59 3.57 7.24
C PHE A 16 -0.01 3.97 5.88
N HIS A 17 0.64 5.13 5.80
CA HIS A 17 1.27 5.64 4.58
C HIS A 17 2.47 6.54 4.92
N VAL A 18 3.27 6.94 3.93
CA VAL A 18 4.49 7.74 4.13
C VAL A 18 4.24 9.10 4.80
N GLY A 19 3.03 9.66 4.65
CA GLY A 19 2.61 10.91 5.28
C GLY A 19 2.47 10.79 6.80
N ASN A 20 2.08 9.61 7.29
CA ASN A 20 1.89 9.29 8.72
C ASN A 20 3.15 8.71 9.39
N ILE A 21 4.29 8.72 8.70
CA ILE A 21 5.60 8.41 9.26
C ILE A 21 6.34 9.72 9.55
N LEU A 22 6.65 9.95 10.83
CA LEU A 22 7.41 11.11 11.30
C LEU A 22 8.87 10.73 11.51
N GLN A 23 9.76 11.69 11.29
CA GLN A 23 11.17 11.57 11.62
C GLN A 23 11.63 12.65 12.57
N ASN A 24 12.49 12.26 13.51
CA ASN A 24 13.22 13.15 14.40
C ASN A 24 14.67 12.66 14.49
N GLY A 25 15.54 13.21 13.64
CA GLY A 25 16.88 12.68 13.41
C GLY A 25 16.82 11.23 12.90
N LEU A 26 17.61 10.35 13.50
CA LEU A 26 17.64 8.92 13.14
C LEU A 26 16.45 8.11 13.69
N LYS A 27 15.50 8.75 14.37
CA LYS A 27 14.34 8.07 14.96
C LYS A 27 13.10 8.26 14.08
N THR A 28 12.46 7.14 13.77
CA THR A 28 11.23 7.08 12.98
C THR A 28 10.04 6.70 13.86
N TYR A 29 8.90 7.37 13.66
CA TYR A 29 7.69 7.18 14.44
C TYR A 29 6.48 7.02 13.52
N ILE A 30 5.59 6.10 13.85
CA ILE A 30 4.24 6.08 13.28
C ILE A 30 3.38 7.08 14.06
N SER A 31 2.56 7.83 13.33
CA SER A 31 1.66 8.87 13.84
C SER A 31 0.24 8.71 13.28
N ASP A 32 -0.67 9.56 13.73
CA ASP A 32 -2.10 9.56 13.38
C ASP A 32 -2.85 8.26 13.71
N PHE A 33 -3.05 8.07 15.01
CA PHE A 33 -3.80 6.94 15.55
C PHE A 33 -5.32 7.19 15.59
N GLY A 34 -5.83 8.24 14.94
CA GLY A 34 -7.25 8.61 14.98
C GLY A 34 -8.18 7.53 14.43
N LEU A 35 -7.66 6.68 13.54
CA LEU A 35 -8.37 5.56 12.94
C LEU A 35 -7.96 4.19 13.51
N CYS A 36 -7.04 4.15 14.48
CA CYS A 36 -6.52 2.92 15.04
C CYS A 36 -7.60 2.16 15.83
N LYS A 37 -7.82 0.88 15.51
CA LYS A 37 -8.88 0.04 16.11
C LYS A 37 -8.45 -1.41 16.32
N PRO A 38 -9.14 -2.18 17.18
CA PRO A 38 -8.92 -3.63 17.29
C PRO A 38 -9.12 -4.36 15.96
N ALA A 39 -8.27 -5.33 15.67
CA ALA A 39 -8.26 -6.06 14.38
C ALA A 39 -9.53 -6.87 14.05
N HIS A 40 -10.44 -7.02 15.01
CA HIS A 40 -11.66 -7.82 14.92
C HIS A 40 -12.93 -6.97 15.03
N GLU A 41 -12.80 -5.64 15.15
CA GLU A 41 -13.95 -4.76 15.15
C GLU A 41 -14.53 -4.72 13.74
N MET A 42 -15.75 -5.22 13.57
CA MET A 42 -16.46 -5.14 12.29
C MET A 42 -16.65 -3.67 11.94
N ASN A 43 -16.19 -3.31 10.75
CA ASN A 43 -16.21 -1.95 10.24
C ASN A 43 -17.65 -1.43 10.09
N ASP A 44 -17.86 -0.14 10.41
CA ASP A 44 -18.83 0.67 9.66
C ASP A 44 -18.40 0.61 8.19
N GLN A 45 -19.34 0.52 7.23
CA GLN A 45 -19.12 0.35 5.78
C GLN A 45 -18.22 1.41 5.10
N LYS A 46 -17.61 2.33 5.86
CA LYS A 46 -16.78 3.43 5.42
C LYS A 46 -15.30 3.05 5.37
N ILE A 47 -14.69 3.26 4.22
CA ILE A 47 -13.25 3.05 3.99
C ILE A 47 -12.52 4.38 4.10
N TYR A 48 -11.49 4.42 4.93
CA TYR A 48 -10.67 5.61 5.13
C TYR A 48 -9.22 5.36 4.76
N GLY A 49 -8.59 6.34 4.15
CA GLY A 49 -7.14 6.38 4.00
C GLY A 49 -6.71 6.95 2.66
N VAL A 50 -5.51 6.55 2.22
CA VAL A 50 -4.90 6.99 0.97
C VAL A 50 -4.92 5.84 -0.03
N LEU A 51 -5.69 5.99 -1.11
CA LEU A 51 -6.09 4.91 -2.02
C LEU A 51 -4.98 3.89 -2.38
N PRO A 52 -3.78 4.29 -2.87
CA PRO A 52 -2.70 3.35 -3.18
C PRO A 52 -2.20 2.47 -2.03
N TYR A 53 -2.41 2.89 -0.79
CA TYR A 53 -1.95 2.18 0.41
C TYR A 53 -3.02 1.28 1.00
N ILE A 54 -4.26 1.31 0.48
CA ILE A 54 -5.37 0.50 0.99
C ILE A 54 -5.33 -0.88 0.31
N ALA A 55 -5.33 -1.93 1.14
CA ALA A 55 -5.27 -3.30 0.66
C ALA A 55 -6.49 -3.69 -0.19
N PRO A 56 -6.34 -4.55 -1.21
CA PRO A 56 -7.39 -4.87 -2.16
C PRO A 56 -8.59 -5.55 -1.51
N GLU A 57 -8.41 -6.34 -0.46
CA GLU A 57 -9.51 -6.92 0.30
C GLU A 57 -10.31 -5.87 1.07
N VAL A 58 -9.65 -4.83 1.57
CA VAL A 58 -10.31 -3.70 2.23
C VAL A 58 -11.10 -2.91 1.21
N LEU A 59 -10.52 -2.57 0.05
CA LEU A 59 -11.24 -1.92 -1.06
C LEU A 59 -12.46 -2.71 -1.56
N ARG A 60 -12.50 -4.03 -1.35
CA ARG A 60 -13.67 -4.88 -1.60
C ARG A 60 -14.68 -4.93 -0.43
N GLY A 61 -14.54 -4.03 0.54
CA GLY A 61 -15.43 -3.91 1.69
C GLY A 61 -15.15 -4.89 2.83
N LYS A 62 -14.04 -5.64 2.81
CA LYS A 62 -13.66 -6.44 3.99
C LYS A 62 -13.09 -5.53 5.10
N PRO A 63 -13.15 -5.96 6.38
CA PRO A 63 -12.56 -5.18 7.47
C PRO A 63 -11.05 -5.00 7.30
N TYR A 64 -10.52 -3.92 7.89
CA TYR A 64 -9.08 -3.77 8.03
C TYR A 64 -8.53 -4.83 8.97
N THR A 65 -7.37 -5.37 8.60
CA THR A 65 -6.65 -6.41 9.34
C THR A 65 -5.19 -6.01 9.54
N ARG A 66 -4.46 -6.76 10.35
CA ARG A 66 -3.01 -6.58 10.44
C ARG A 66 -2.34 -6.78 9.07
N ALA A 67 -2.83 -7.72 8.26
CA ALA A 67 -2.34 -7.93 6.90
C ALA A 67 -2.58 -6.70 6.00
N SER A 68 -3.69 -5.99 6.19
CA SER A 68 -3.94 -4.76 5.43
C SER A 68 -2.93 -3.63 5.75
N ASP A 69 -2.45 -3.52 7.00
CA ASP A 69 -1.35 -2.59 7.32
C ASP A 69 -0.02 -3.07 6.72
N ILE A 70 0.19 -4.38 6.60
CA ILE A 70 1.38 -4.97 5.96
C ILE A 70 1.39 -4.69 4.45
N TYR A 71 0.23 -4.77 3.79
CA TYR A 71 0.07 -4.33 2.42
C TYR A 71 0.56 -2.88 2.27
N SER A 72 0.08 -1.98 3.13
CA SER A 72 0.52 -0.59 3.11
C SER A 72 2.03 -0.44 3.35
N LEU A 73 2.61 -1.26 4.25
CA LEU A 73 4.05 -1.31 4.48
C LEU A 73 4.81 -1.73 3.20
N GLY A 74 4.32 -2.69 2.43
CA GLY A 74 4.88 -3.08 1.14
C GLY A 74 4.92 -1.92 0.14
N ILE A 75 3.82 -1.17 0.03
CA ILE A 75 3.73 0.03 -0.80
C ILE A 75 4.76 1.09 -0.33
N ILE A 76 4.87 1.31 0.99
CA ILE A 76 5.84 2.25 1.58
C ILE A 76 7.28 1.83 1.27
N ILE A 77 7.64 0.55 1.44
CA ILE A 77 8.98 0.04 1.14
C ILE A 77 9.31 0.30 -0.34
N ASN A 78 8.41 -0.04 -1.26
CA ASN A 78 8.63 0.21 -2.69
C ASN A 78 8.70 1.71 -3.03
N THR A 79 7.88 2.54 -2.38
CA THR A 79 7.89 4.01 -2.52
C THR A 79 9.27 4.58 -2.17
N ILE A 80 9.85 4.13 -1.05
CA ILE A 80 11.17 4.59 -0.58
C ILE A 80 12.29 4.11 -1.51
N ILE A 81 12.25 2.85 -1.94
CA ILE A 81 13.28 2.28 -2.83
C ILE A 81 13.24 2.94 -4.22
N SER A 82 12.04 3.16 -4.76
CA SER A 82 11.87 3.73 -6.09
C SER A 82 12.12 5.22 -6.15
N GLY A 83 11.95 5.93 -5.03
CA GLY A 83 11.97 7.39 -4.99
C GLY A 83 10.72 8.04 -5.58
N LYS A 84 9.63 7.29 -5.75
CA LYS A 84 8.40 7.74 -6.41
C LYS A 84 7.18 7.40 -5.57
N LEU A 85 6.20 8.30 -5.55
CA LEU A 85 4.91 8.02 -4.91
C LEU A 85 4.14 6.96 -5.72
N PRO A 86 3.34 6.11 -5.07
CA PRO A 86 2.64 5.05 -5.78
C PRO A 86 1.56 5.65 -6.68
N PHE A 87 1.53 5.21 -7.94
CA PHE A 87 0.55 5.65 -8.95
C PHE A 87 0.55 7.17 -9.19
N ASP A 88 1.72 7.82 -9.13
CA ASP A 88 1.90 9.27 -9.38
C ASP A 88 1.61 9.70 -10.83
N ASP A 89 1.41 8.72 -11.72
CA ASP A 89 1.10 8.87 -13.14
C ASP A 89 -0.40 8.89 -13.47
N ARG A 90 -1.29 8.72 -12.48
CA ARG A 90 -2.72 8.51 -12.71
C ARG A 90 -3.64 9.12 -11.63
N SER A 91 -4.92 9.19 -11.96
CA SER A 91 -5.95 9.74 -11.07
C SER A 91 -6.37 8.73 -10.00
N PHE A 92 -6.71 9.24 -8.80
CA PHE A 92 -7.18 8.42 -7.67
C PHE A 92 -8.70 8.32 -7.69
N ASP A 93 -9.19 7.61 -8.69
CA ASP A 93 -10.60 7.41 -9.00
C ASP A 93 -11.00 5.93 -8.93
N ARG A 94 -12.24 5.64 -9.37
CA ARG A 94 -12.79 4.29 -9.40
C ARG A 94 -12.03 3.33 -10.32
N TYR A 95 -11.39 3.81 -11.38
CA TYR A 95 -10.66 2.95 -12.32
C TYR A 95 -9.38 2.42 -11.67
N LEU A 96 -8.70 3.25 -10.86
CA LEU A 96 -7.57 2.75 -10.07
C LEU A 96 -8.00 1.67 -9.05
N ILE A 97 -9.17 1.81 -8.43
CA ILE A 97 -9.73 0.77 -7.55
C ILE A 97 -9.94 -0.54 -8.32
N ILE A 98 -10.52 -0.47 -9.52
CA ILE A 98 -10.71 -1.63 -10.41
C ILE A 98 -9.36 -2.28 -10.71
N ASP A 99 -8.37 -1.49 -11.11
CA ASP A 99 -7.08 -2.02 -11.50
C ASP A 99 -6.41 -2.79 -10.36
N ILE A 100 -6.45 -2.23 -9.15
CA ILE A 100 -5.90 -2.86 -7.95
C ILE A 100 -6.66 -4.14 -7.59
N CYS A 101 -7.99 -4.08 -7.56
CA CYS A 101 -8.84 -5.17 -7.07
C CYS A 101 -9.13 -6.26 -8.11
N ARG A 102 -9.09 -5.98 -9.41
CA ARG A 102 -9.47 -6.96 -10.45
C ARG A 102 -8.29 -7.44 -11.25
N TYR A 103 -7.42 -6.52 -11.64
CA TYR A 103 -6.25 -6.82 -12.46
C TYR A 103 -4.98 -7.04 -11.63
N GLY A 104 -5.07 -6.90 -10.30
CA GLY A 104 -3.94 -7.09 -9.40
C GLY A 104 -2.85 -6.03 -9.62
N LEU A 105 -3.21 -4.83 -10.10
CA LEU A 105 -2.26 -3.75 -10.32
C LEU A 105 -1.52 -3.45 -9.01
N ARG A 106 -0.20 -3.34 -9.11
CA ARG A 106 0.71 -2.91 -8.05
C ARG A 106 1.68 -1.87 -8.62
N PRO A 107 2.26 -0.98 -7.79
CA PRO A 107 3.37 -0.14 -8.22
C PRO A 107 4.53 -0.97 -8.79
N GLU A 108 5.23 -0.42 -9.78
CA GLU A 108 6.38 -1.08 -10.39
C GLU A 108 7.52 -1.25 -9.36
N ILE A 109 8.11 -2.44 -9.30
CA ILE A 109 9.37 -2.67 -8.56
C ILE A 109 10.52 -2.54 -9.55
N ARG A 110 11.43 -1.59 -9.31
CA ARG A 110 12.57 -1.35 -10.19
C ARG A 110 13.46 -2.59 -10.33
N ASP A 111 14.01 -2.80 -11.51
CA ASP A 111 14.89 -3.93 -11.80
C ASP A 111 16.15 -3.94 -10.92
N GLU A 112 16.67 -2.75 -10.57
CA GLU A 112 17.85 -2.60 -9.71
C GLU A 112 17.59 -2.92 -8.23
N THR A 113 16.33 -3.12 -7.83
CA THR A 113 15.97 -3.44 -6.43
C THR A 113 16.63 -4.77 -6.01
N PRO A 114 17.34 -4.82 -4.88
CA PRO A 114 17.89 -6.07 -4.35
C PRO A 114 16.81 -7.16 -4.25
N GLN A 115 17.14 -8.38 -4.68
CA GLN A 115 16.19 -9.49 -4.77
C GLN A 115 15.43 -9.76 -3.45
N VAL A 116 16.15 -9.69 -2.32
CA VAL A 116 15.55 -9.82 -0.98
C VAL A 116 14.44 -8.79 -0.73
N LEU A 117 14.61 -7.55 -1.19
CA LEU A 117 13.60 -6.50 -1.04
C LEU A 117 12.43 -6.70 -2.02
N LYS A 118 12.69 -7.18 -3.25
CA LYS A 118 11.63 -7.55 -4.20
C LYS A 118 10.70 -8.60 -3.59
N GLU A 119 11.27 -9.64 -2.98
CA GLU A 119 10.50 -10.72 -2.34
C GLU A 119 9.71 -10.23 -1.12
N ILE A 120 10.31 -9.37 -0.29
CA ILE A 120 9.61 -8.76 0.85
C ILE A 120 8.41 -7.94 0.35
N ILE A 121 8.62 -7.04 -0.62
CA ILE A 121 7.55 -6.21 -1.18
C ILE A 121 6.45 -7.09 -1.74
N GLN A 122 6.80 -8.10 -2.55
CA GLN A 122 5.86 -9.02 -3.18
C GLN A 122 5.01 -9.79 -2.18
N LYS A 123 5.61 -10.28 -1.09
CA LYS A 123 4.83 -10.95 -0.03
C LYS A 123 4.00 -9.97 0.79
N CYS A 124 4.42 -8.72 0.96
CA CYS A 124 3.64 -7.75 1.73
C CYS A 124 2.32 -7.40 1.04
N TRP A 125 2.28 -7.34 -0.29
CA TRP A 125 1.10 -6.96 -1.06
C TRP A 125 0.46 -8.12 -1.84
N ASP A 126 0.67 -9.35 -1.35
CA ASP A 126 0.05 -10.56 -1.90
C ASP A 126 -1.47 -10.42 -1.95
N GLU A 127 -2.09 -11.00 -2.96
CA GLU A 127 -3.54 -10.92 -3.14
C GLU A 127 -4.29 -11.66 -2.03
N ASN A 128 -3.72 -12.73 -1.51
CA ASN A 128 -4.24 -13.40 -0.33
C ASN A 128 -3.59 -12.81 0.94
N PRO A 129 -4.37 -12.14 1.82
CA PRO A 129 -3.82 -11.56 3.05
C PRO A 129 -3.22 -12.60 4.00
N GLU A 130 -3.56 -13.89 3.87
CA GLU A 130 -2.98 -14.97 4.67
C GLU A 130 -1.53 -15.30 4.27
N ASN A 131 -1.12 -14.96 3.04
CA ASN A 131 0.25 -15.12 2.56
C ASN A 131 1.16 -13.95 2.97
N CYS A 132 0.57 -12.88 3.51
CA CYS A 132 1.32 -11.70 3.92
C CYS A 132 2.27 -11.99 5.08
N LEU A 133 3.45 -11.37 5.03
CA LEU A 133 4.44 -11.45 6.12
C LEU A 133 3.93 -10.77 7.39
N THR A 134 4.44 -11.16 8.55
CA THR A 134 4.32 -10.33 9.75
C THR A 134 5.42 -9.27 9.82
N THR A 135 5.25 -8.24 10.65
CA THR A 135 6.33 -7.28 10.91
C THR A 135 7.60 -7.95 11.44
N PHE A 136 7.47 -9.07 12.15
CA PHE A 136 8.60 -9.83 12.67
C PHE A 136 9.36 -10.55 11.55
N ASP A 137 8.65 -11.16 10.61
CA ASP A 137 9.26 -11.84 9.46
C ASP A 137 10.04 -10.87 8.58
N ILE A 138 9.46 -9.70 8.31
CA ILE A 138 10.12 -8.62 7.55
C ILE A 138 11.40 -8.17 8.24
N LEU A 139 11.36 -7.91 9.55
CA LEU A 139 12.53 -7.49 10.31
C LEU A 139 13.64 -8.55 10.31
N ASN A 140 13.28 -9.83 10.40
CA ASN A 140 14.26 -10.92 10.35
C ASN A 140 14.93 -11.02 8.98
N GLN A 141 14.16 -10.93 7.89
CA GLN A 141 14.71 -10.99 6.53
C GLN A 141 15.62 -9.79 6.23
N ILE A 142 15.31 -8.59 6.74
CA ILE A 142 16.15 -7.40 6.57
C ILE A 142 17.43 -7.46 7.43
N ARG A 143 17.34 -7.95 8.67
CA ARG A 143 18.49 -7.97 9.61
C ARG A 143 19.47 -9.10 9.34
N PHE A 144 18.98 -10.23 8.85
CA PHE A 144 19.78 -11.41 8.54
C PHE A 144 19.55 -11.81 7.08
N PRO A 145 19.96 -10.96 6.12
CA PRO A 145 19.82 -11.30 4.71
C PRO A 145 20.72 -12.50 4.41
N ASP A 146 20.16 -13.56 3.82
CA ASP A 146 20.94 -14.66 3.27
C ASP A 146 21.84 -14.10 2.15
N ASN A 147 23.06 -13.71 2.51
CA ASN A 147 24.17 -13.35 1.62
C ASN A 147 24.08 -12.06 0.77
N SER A 148 23.32 -11.04 1.15
CA SER A 148 23.48 -9.69 0.57
C SER A 148 23.59 -8.62 1.66
N LYS A 149 24.81 -8.07 1.86
CA LYS A 149 25.01 -6.91 2.73
C LYS A 149 24.34 -5.70 2.06
N LEU A 150 23.31 -5.15 2.68
CA LEU A 150 22.90 -3.77 2.40
C LEU A 150 24.03 -2.86 2.89
N ASP A 151 24.70 -2.15 1.98
CA ASP A 151 25.78 -1.23 2.33
C ASP A 151 25.24 0.04 3.02
N TYR A 152 26.03 0.64 3.92
CA TYR A 152 25.66 1.84 4.69
C TYR A 152 25.25 3.02 3.80
N LYS A 153 25.88 3.16 2.62
CA LYS A 153 25.52 4.19 1.64
C LYS A 153 24.06 4.06 1.17
N THR A 154 23.61 2.82 0.99
CA THR A 154 22.21 2.51 0.65
C THR A 154 21.24 3.02 1.71
N ILE A 155 21.64 2.98 3.00
CA ILE A 155 20.78 3.41 4.12
C ILE A 155 20.63 4.94 4.14
N GLU A 156 21.68 5.70 3.85
CA GLU A 156 21.64 7.17 3.82
C GLU A 156 20.84 7.71 2.62
N ASP A 157 21.00 7.07 1.45
CA ASP A 157 20.23 7.40 0.25
C ASP A 157 18.72 7.10 0.47
N VAL A 158 18.41 5.96 1.08
CA VAL A 158 17.04 5.57 1.50
C VAL A 158 16.44 6.59 2.47
N TYR A 159 17.23 7.06 3.45
CA TYR A 159 16.77 8.05 4.42
C TYR A 159 16.41 9.38 3.76
N SER A 160 17.31 9.91 2.93
CA SER A 160 17.10 11.19 2.24
C SER A 160 15.90 11.13 1.28
N THR A 161 15.75 10.01 0.59
CA THR A 161 14.61 9.74 -0.29
C THR A 161 13.30 9.69 0.48
N PHE A 162 13.26 9.02 1.63
CA PHE A 162 12.07 9.00 2.48
C PHE A 162 11.65 10.40 2.94
N VAL A 163 12.60 11.24 3.36
CA VAL A 163 12.31 12.61 3.81
C VAL A 163 11.64 13.42 2.70
N SER A 164 12.16 13.37 1.47
CA SER A 164 11.58 14.13 0.36
C SER A 164 10.17 13.64 0.01
N LEU A 165 9.96 12.32 -0.05
CA LEU A 165 8.66 11.72 -0.37
C LEU A 165 7.61 12.00 0.69
N SER A 166 7.99 11.98 1.97
CA SER A 166 7.06 12.30 3.06
C SER A 166 6.60 13.76 2.98
N LEU A 167 7.50 14.69 2.66
CA LEU A 167 7.16 16.11 2.45
C LEU A 167 6.27 16.31 1.22
N ASP A 168 6.62 15.67 0.11
CA ASP A 168 5.88 15.75 -1.14
C ASP A 168 4.45 15.19 -0.99
N SER A 169 4.32 13.98 -0.44
CA SER A 169 3.03 13.34 -0.14
C SER A 169 2.12 14.22 0.73
N ARG A 170 2.67 14.93 1.74
CA ARG A 170 1.88 15.85 2.58
C ARG A 170 1.40 17.09 1.84
N SER A 171 2.13 17.50 0.80
CA SER A 171 1.77 18.66 -0.01
C SER A 171 0.68 18.34 -1.04
N GLN A 172 0.61 17.10 -1.52
CA GLN A 172 -0.31 16.67 -2.56
C GLN A 172 -1.66 16.21 -1.99
N ALA A 173 -2.76 16.79 -2.50
CA ALA A 173 -4.11 16.52 -2.00
C ALA A 173 -4.54 15.05 -2.14
N ASN A 174 -4.14 14.38 -3.22
CA ASN A 174 -4.51 12.98 -3.50
C ASN A 174 -3.89 11.99 -2.50
N TYR A 175 -2.78 12.36 -1.86
CA TYR A 175 -2.07 11.53 -0.89
C TYR A 175 -2.43 11.86 0.57
N LYS A 176 -3.55 12.55 0.78
CA LYS A 176 -4.12 12.81 2.11
C LYS A 176 -5.24 11.82 2.41
N SER A 177 -5.29 11.39 3.66
CA SER A 177 -6.31 10.49 4.17
C SER A 177 -7.70 11.10 3.99
N ARG A 178 -8.60 10.32 3.39
CA ARG A 178 -10.00 10.73 3.17
C ARG A 178 -10.94 9.54 3.30
N LEU A 179 -12.22 9.83 3.47
CA LEU A 179 -13.26 8.84 3.24
C LEU A 179 -13.30 8.54 1.73
N LEU A 180 -13.15 7.28 1.36
CA LEU A 180 -13.32 6.84 -0.02
C LEU A 180 -14.81 6.57 -0.26
N ASP A 181 -15.33 7.18 -1.31
CA ASP A 181 -16.62 6.81 -1.87
C ASP A 181 -16.37 5.61 -2.79
N LEU A 182 -16.60 4.41 -2.27
CA LEU A 182 -16.45 3.21 -3.06
C LEU A 182 -17.65 3.05 -3.97
N PRO A 183 -17.45 2.73 -5.27
CA PRO A 183 -18.57 2.28 -6.07
C PRO A 183 -19.07 0.95 -5.51
N ASN A 184 -20.36 0.67 -5.69
CA ASN A 184 -20.89 -0.65 -5.37
C ASN A 184 -20.16 -1.68 -6.23
N LEU A 185 -19.67 -2.77 -5.63
CA LEU A 185 -18.96 -3.84 -6.37
C LEU A 185 -19.77 -4.36 -7.56
N SER A 186 -21.10 -4.42 -7.43
CA SER A 186 -21.98 -4.80 -8.55
C SER A 186 -22.08 -3.72 -9.63
N GLU A 187 -22.00 -2.44 -9.28
CA GLU A 187 -21.97 -1.33 -10.24
C GLU A 187 -20.63 -1.32 -11.01
N LEU A 188 -19.52 -1.51 -10.30
CA LEU A 188 -18.18 -1.71 -10.85
C LEU A 188 -18.12 -2.86 -11.85
N GLU A 189 -18.70 -4.00 -11.50
CA GLU A 189 -18.76 -5.18 -12.38
C GLU A 189 -19.62 -4.91 -13.63
N SER A 190 -20.71 -4.15 -13.48
CA SER A 190 -21.62 -3.82 -14.59
C SER A 190 -21.06 -2.80 -15.58
N GLU A 191 -20.35 -1.76 -15.12
CA GLU A 191 -19.74 -0.74 -15.98
C GLU A 191 -18.65 -1.35 -16.86
N LEU A 192 -17.81 -2.24 -16.30
CA LEU A 192 -16.74 -2.89 -17.05
C LEU A 192 -17.24 -3.95 -18.05
N ALA A 193 -18.36 -4.63 -17.74
CA ALA A 193 -19.00 -5.53 -18.68
C ALA A 193 -19.49 -4.76 -19.92
N SER A 194 -19.95 -3.52 -19.75
CA SER A 194 -20.38 -2.65 -20.86
C SER A 194 -19.22 -2.15 -21.74
N ASP A 195 -18.06 -1.82 -21.16
CA ASP A 195 -16.87 -1.40 -21.92
C ASP A 195 -16.28 -2.55 -22.76
N SER A 196 -16.30 -3.78 -22.26
CA SER A 196 -15.85 -4.96 -23.00
C SER A 196 -16.75 -5.34 -24.20
N MET A 197 -18.01 -4.93 -24.20
CA MET A 197 -18.95 -5.13 -25.32
C MET A 197 -18.79 -4.08 -26.43
N GLN A 198 -18.26 -2.88 -26.14
CA GLN A 198 -18.03 -1.86 -27.17
C GLN A 198 -16.77 -2.17 -28.02
N ILE A 199 -15.78 -2.86 -27.45
CA ILE A 199 -14.56 -3.25 -28.18
C ILE A 199 -14.82 -4.39 -29.18
N SER A 200 -15.84 -5.23 -28.97
CA SER A 200 -16.12 -6.38 -29.86
C SER A 200 -17.01 -6.08 -31.08
N THR A 201 -17.56 -4.86 -31.19
CA THR A 201 -18.48 -4.48 -32.28
C THR A 201 -17.85 -3.64 -33.39
N GLY A 202 -16.53 -3.41 -33.33
CA GLY A 202 -15.82 -2.47 -34.21
C GLY A 202 -15.16 -3.01 -35.50
N GLU A 203 -15.30 -4.29 -35.86
CA GLU A 203 -14.67 -4.81 -37.09
C GLU A 203 -15.53 -5.88 -37.79
N ILE A 204 -16.53 -5.46 -38.58
CA ILE A 204 -16.91 -6.14 -39.85
C ILE A 204 -17.54 -5.10 -40.79
N GLU A 205 -16.73 -4.30 -41.49
CA GLU A 205 -17.09 -3.75 -42.81
C GLU A 205 -15.87 -3.81 -43.73
N SER A 206 -15.79 -4.90 -44.51
CA SER A 206 -15.17 -4.94 -45.84
C SER A 206 -15.63 -6.17 -46.61
#